data_AF-A0A2A9NEK8-F1
#
_entry.id   AF-A0A2A9NEK8-F1
#
_cell.length_a   1.000
_cell.length_b   1.000
_cell.length_c   1.000
_cell.angle_alpha   90.00
_cell.angle_beta   90.00
_cell.angle_gamma   90.00
#
_symmetry.space_group_name_H-M   'P 1'
#
loop_
_entity.id
_entity.type
_entity.pdbx_description
1 polymer ?
#
loop_
_entity_poly.entity_id
_entity_poly.type
_entity_poly.pdbx_seq_one_letter_code
_entity_poly.pdbx_strand_id
1 'polypeptide(L)'
;MGGSGSKFSDLFYPDNPNRRARAQQLHNDVKYISHQFEEVKERRSVLLKSIEPKLNELMKKHGYNTTHELDSKLQAILKGNALEQYIRVKNELEGTDRFANMIFKVTSIIGATTGVFLGGLVLTGIMTGGAAFAAMNAVGSALVAIGVIVVFFSISEGTEERYKMRKCIIDLSQKRVKAQAAYAAMNALASLAYDIKLWLDEPLISGNEEIMTKLLSRNFQDKYNESRRTQVVKYLEEFDSRRSSWTNEDPNWKSGPEDILGSLDEPEDSPPRIPSFVEAPGFNPMTAGLISFMAVSPNLMANHKPARNSDSDTNAPTLNDPEEKDDADDSPLKIKFDYTSPDGSGTVELTYLTSDESSCQGIDSTNNKWRIEYESHIIPANPTDLKVSDYLFSLVDCTAGKVFNSCRLNMISQSVR
;
A
#
# COMPACT_ATOMS: atom_id res chain seq x y z
N MET A 1 -22.54 -0.02 11.95
CA MET A 1 -22.86 -1.13 11.02
C MET A 1 -24.16 -0.77 10.32
N GLY A 2 -24.16 -0.62 9.00
CA GLY A 2 -25.40 -0.36 8.25
C GLY A 2 -26.31 -1.58 8.34
N GLY A 3 -27.54 -1.39 8.81
CA GLY A 3 -28.56 -2.42 8.84
C GLY A 3 -28.73 -2.98 7.43
N SER A 4 -28.16 -4.16 7.20
CA SER A 4 -28.36 -4.91 5.97
C SER A 4 -29.79 -5.42 6.03
N GLY A 5 -30.73 -4.57 5.61
CA GLY A 5 -32.14 -4.92 5.55
C GLY A 5 -32.29 -6.26 4.83
N SER A 6 -32.98 -7.19 5.47
CA SER A 6 -33.31 -8.48 4.86
C SER A 6 -34.10 -8.21 3.58
N LYS A 7 -33.58 -8.67 2.44
CA LYS A 7 -34.26 -8.56 1.15
C LYS A 7 -35.18 -9.76 0.98
N PHE A 8 -36.25 -9.59 0.21
CA PHE A 8 -37.13 -10.71 -0.16
C PHE A 8 -36.36 -11.85 -0.86
N SER A 9 -35.29 -11.53 -1.60
CA SER A 9 -34.39 -12.51 -2.21
C SER A 9 -33.66 -13.40 -1.18
N ASP A 10 -33.42 -12.92 0.04
CA ASP A 10 -32.74 -13.70 1.08
C ASP A 10 -33.58 -14.91 1.54
N LEU A 11 -34.90 -14.89 1.35
CA LEU A 11 -35.76 -16.05 1.62
C LEU A 11 -35.40 -17.25 0.71
N PHE A 12 -35.05 -16.96 -0.54
CA PHE A 12 -34.66 -17.95 -1.53
C PHE A 12 -33.16 -18.25 -1.53
N TYR A 13 -32.36 -17.31 -1.01
CA TYR A 13 -30.90 -17.39 -0.95
C TYR A 13 -30.41 -17.03 0.47
N PRO A 14 -30.58 -17.93 1.46
CA PRO A 14 -30.33 -17.62 2.87
C PRO A 14 -28.87 -17.25 3.19
N ASP A 15 -27.92 -17.60 2.33
CA ASP A 15 -26.51 -17.24 2.47
C ASP A 15 -26.16 -15.86 1.89
N ASN A 16 -27.05 -15.20 1.14
CA ASN A 16 -26.77 -13.90 0.53
C ASN A 16 -26.41 -12.80 1.56
N PRO A 17 -27.03 -12.75 2.75
CA PRO A 17 -26.58 -11.84 3.81
C PRO A 17 -25.12 -12.07 4.20
N ASN A 18 -24.69 -13.33 4.35
CA ASN A 18 -23.30 -13.67 4.67
C ASN A 18 -22.33 -13.27 3.56
N ARG A 19 -22.73 -13.49 2.29
CA ARG A 19 -21.93 -13.07 1.12
C ARG A 19 -21.78 -11.55 1.05
N ARG A 20 -22.86 -10.78 1.28
CA ARG A 20 -22.81 -9.30 1.33
C ARG A 20 -21.87 -8.84 2.43
N ALA A 21 -22.02 -9.39 3.63
CA ALA A 21 -21.18 -9.06 4.78
C ALA A 21 -19.70 -9.37 4.49
N ARG A 22 -19.38 -10.53 3.91
CA ARG A 22 -18.01 -10.89 3.55
C ARG A 22 -17.43 -10.02 2.45
N ALA A 23 -18.19 -9.73 1.40
CA ALA A 23 -17.73 -8.83 0.33
C ALA A 23 -17.42 -7.43 0.89
N GLN A 24 -18.31 -6.88 1.72
CA GLN A 24 -18.08 -5.59 2.38
C GLN A 24 -16.88 -5.62 3.31
N GLN A 25 -16.73 -6.69 4.09
CA GLN A 25 -15.61 -6.89 4.99
C GLN A 25 -14.28 -6.91 4.21
N LEU A 26 -14.18 -7.70 3.14
CA LEU A 26 -12.98 -7.76 2.32
C LEU A 26 -12.67 -6.42 1.66
N HIS A 27 -13.69 -5.69 1.20
CA HIS A 27 -13.52 -4.34 0.66
C HIS A 27 -12.94 -3.38 1.70
N ASN A 28 -13.49 -3.39 2.92
CA ASN A 28 -12.99 -2.57 4.03
C ASN A 28 -11.55 -2.97 4.40
N ASP A 29 -11.22 -4.27 4.40
CA ASP A 29 -9.86 -4.76 4.67
C ASP A 29 -8.86 -4.21 3.64
N VAL A 30 -9.18 -4.32 2.35
CA VAL A 30 -8.31 -3.81 1.28
C VAL A 30 -8.13 -2.30 1.41
N LYS A 31 -9.22 -1.56 1.67
CA LYS A 31 -9.16 -0.11 1.87
C LYS A 31 -8.28 0.27 3.07
N TYR A 32 -8.45 -0.41 4.20
CA TYR A 32 -7.65 -0.20 5.41
C TYR A 32 -6.16 -0.46 5.16
N ILE A 33 -5.82 -1.60 4.56
CA ILE A 33 -4.43 -1.95 4.25
C ILE A 33 -3.81 -0.94 3.26
N SER A 34 -4.61 -0.45 2.31
CA SER A 34 -4.16 0.56 1.35
C SER A 34 -3.86 1.90 2.02
N HIS A 35 -4.66 2.30 3.01
CA HIS A 35 -4.39 3.48 3.82
C HIS A 35 -3.08 3.32 4.60
N GLN A 36 -2.90 2.18 5.27
CA GLN A 36 -1.66 1.87 5.99
C GLN A 36 -0.42 1.90 5.08
N PHE A 37 -0.54 1.43 3.84
CA PHE A 37 0.53 1.55 2.85
C PHE A 37 0.90 3.01 2.55
N GLU A 38 -0.08 3.89 2.34
CA GLU A 38 0.19 5.31 2.05
C GLU A 38 0.82 6.03 3.25
N GLU A 39 0.39 5.75 4.48
CA GLU A 39 1.03 6.29 5.69
C GLU A 39 2.51 5.89 5.80
N VAL A 40 2.83 4.62 5.55
CA VAL A 40 4.21 4.12 5.61
C VAL A 40 5.05 4.70 4.48
N LYS A 41 4.48 4.85 3.28
CA LYS A 41 5.12 5.49 2.13
C LYS A 41 5.43 6.97 2.39
N GLU A 42 4.51 7.71 3.02
CA GLU A 42 4.74 9.09 3.43
C GLU A 42 5.87 9.18 4.47
N ARG A 43 5.83 8.33 5.50
CA ARG A 43 6.90 8.23 6.51
C ARG A 43 8.26 7.96 5.86
N ARG A 44 8.31 7.03 4.91
CA ARG A 44 9.52 6.75 4.12
C ARG A 44 9.99 7.98 3.36
N SER A 45 9.09 8.72 2.71
CA SER A 45 9.41 9.96 1.98
C SER A 45 10.02 11.03 2.89
N VAL A 46 9.47 11.21 4.10
CA VAL A 46 10.01 12.12 5.11
C VAL A 46 11.43 11.69 5.54
N LEU A 47 11.64 10.40 5.81
CA LEU A 47 12.96 9.86 6.16
C LEU A 47 13.97 10.11 5.03
N LEU A 48 13.60 9.83 3.77
CA LEU A 48 14.46 10.05 2.61
C LEU A 48 14.93 11.50 2.47
N LYS A 49 14.03 12.47 2.67
CA LYS A 49 14.38 13.91 2.65
C LYS A 49 15.44 14.25 3.71
N SER A 50 15.36 13.62 4.89
CA SER A 50 16.31 13.85 5.98
C SER A 50 17.67 13.16 5.79
N ILE A 51 17.70 12.03 5.07
CA ILE A 51 18.91 11.23 4.82
C ILE A 51 19.80 11.88 3.76
N GLU A 52 19.20 12.42 2.70
CA GLU A 52 19.95 12.92 1.54
C GLU A 52 21.07 13.93 1.88
N PRO A 53 20.86 14.99 2.68
CA PRO A 53 21.96 15.91 3.02
C PRO A 53 23.09 15.20 3.78
N LYS A 54 22.77 14.30 4.70
CA LYS A 54 23.75 13.54 5.50
C LYS A 54 24.56 12.57 4.64
N LEU A 55 23.89 11.94 3.68
CA LEU A 55 24.55 11.09 2.71
C LEU A 55 25.51 11.89 1.81
N ASN A 56 25.12 13.09 1.39
CA ASN A 56 26.00 13.97 0.61
C ASN A 56 27.20 14.46 1.44
N GLU A 57 27.02 14.76 2.73
CA GLU A 57 28.12 15.07 3.65
C GLU A 57 29.08 13.89 3.80
N LEU A 58 28.53 12.67 3.95
CA LEU A 58 29.33 11.45 4.00
C LEU A 58 30.11 11.23 2.70
N MET A 59 29.48 11.41 1.53
CA MET A 59 30.17 11.33 0.23
C MET A 59 31.36 12.30 0.17
N LYS A 60 31.15 13.56 0.57
CA LYS A 60 32.21 14.58 0.61
C LYS A 60 33.33 14.20 1.57
N LYS A 61 33.00 13.63 2.73
CA LYS A 61 33.98 13.13 3.72
C LYS A 61 34.89 12.04 3.12
N HIS A 62 34.37 11.22 2.20
CA HIS A 62 35.15 10.22 1.48
C HIS A 62 35.79 10.74 0.18
N GLY A 63 35.75 12.05 -0.07
CA GLY A 63 36.39 12.67 -1.22
C GLY A 63 35.57 12.62 -2.51
N TYR A 64 34.26 12.38 -2.43
CA TYR A 64 33.34 12.37 -3.57
C TYR A 64 32.44 13.60 -3.53
N ASN A 65 32.60 14.52 -4.47
CA ASN A 65 31.75 15.70 -4.58
C ASN A 65 30.45 15.43 -5.34
N THR A 66 30.47 14.40 -6.20
CA THR A 66 29.33 14.03 -7.05
C THR A 66 29.12 12.51 -7.07
N THR A 67 27.93 12.09 -7.46
CA THR A 67 27.61 10.68 -7.70
C THR A 67 28.41 10.09 -8.85
N HIS A 68 28.75 10.90 -9.86
CA HIS A 68 29.58 10.49 -10.98
C HIS A 68 31.02 10.18 -10.56
N GLU A 69 31.60 10.96 -9.64
CA GLU A 69 32.93 10.69 -9.09
C GLU A 69 32.95 9.36 -8.31
N LEU A 70 31.93 9.11 -7.49
CA LEU A 70 31.76 7.84 -6.76
C LEU A 70 31.63 6.66 -7.73
N ASP A 71 30.79 6.79 -8.76
CA ASP A 71 30.58 5.78 -9.80
C ASP A 71 31.87 5.45 -10.57
N SER A 72 32.58 6.50 -11.01
CA SER A 72 33.87 6.34 -11.70
C SER A 72 34.89 5.61 -10.83
N LYS A 73 34.93 5.92 -9.53
CA LYS A 73 35.83 5.28 -8.58
C LYS A 73 35.48 3.80 -8.38
N LEU A 74 34.20 3.46 -8.24
CA LEU A 74 33.73 2.09 -8.12
C LEU A 74 34.06 1.27 -9.36
N GLN A 75 33.81 1.80 -10.55
CA GLN A 75 34.13 1.08 -11.79
C GLN A 75 35.63 0.80 -11.94
N ALA A 76 36.48 1.66 -11.38
CA ALA A 76 37.92 1.43 -11.36
C ALA A 76 38.37 0.38 -10.32
N ILE A 77 37.63 0.22 -9.23
CA ILE A 77 37.93 -0.74 -8.15
C ILE A 77 37.36 -2.13 -8.48
N LEU A 78 36.10 -2.19 -8.89
CA LEU A 78 35.39 -3.42 -9.19
C LEU A 78 35.90 -4.03 -10.49
N LYS A 79 35.99 -5.37 -10.52
CA LYS A 79 36.45 -6.12 -11.69
C LYS A 79 35.60 -7.37 -11.90
N GLY A 80 35.58 -7.86 -13.14
CA GLY A 80 34.87 -9.09 -13.53
C GLY A 80 33.38 -9.04 -13.17
N ASN A 81 32.85 -10.14 -12.64
CA ASN A 81 31.43 -10.30 -12.31
C ASN A 81 30.90 -9.21 -11.35
N ALA A 82 31.72 -8.72 -10.41
CA ALA A 82 31.28 -7.66 -9.51
C ALA A 82 31.01 -6.32 -10.24
N LEU A 83 31.83 -5.99 -11.23
CA LEU A 83 31.62 -4.81 -12.08
C LEU A 83 30.41 -4.98 -12.99
N GLU A 84 30.23 -6.16 -13.57
CA GLU A 84 29.06 -6.48 -14.41
C GLU A 84 27.76 -6.36 -13.61
N GLN A 85 27.72 -6.90 -12.39
CA GLN A 85 26.58 -6.75 -11.48
C GLN A 85 26.33 -5.30 -11.11
N TYR A 86 27.38 -4.55 -10.79
CA TYR A 86 27.28 -3.13 -10.52
C TYR A 86 26.68 -2.34 -11.70
N ILE A 87 27.19 -2.54 -12.91
CA ILE A 87 26.70 -1.86 -14.12
C ILE A 87 25.25 -2.25 -14.41
N ARG A 88 24.92 -3.55 -14.31
CA ARG A 88 23.55 -4.02 -14.50
C ARG A 88 22.58 -3.31 -13.55
N VAL A 89 22.90 -3.34 -12.27
CA VAL A 89 22.11 -2.71 -11.21
C VAL A 89 21.99 -1.21 -11.46
N LYS A 90 23.10 -0.54 -11.78
CA LYS A 90 23.10 0.90 -12.08
C LYS A 90 22.11 1.21 -13.21
N ASN A 91 22.18 0.46 -14.31
CA ASN A 91 21.31 0.65 -15.48
C ASN A 91 19.84 0.37 -15.14
N GLU A 92 19.55 -0.66 -14.32
CA GLU A 92 18.19 -0.94 -13.87
C GLU A 92 17.65 0.14 -12.91
N LEU A 93 18.54 0.90 -12.26
CA LEU A 93 18.18 2.00 -11.36
C LEU A 93 18.08 3.37 -12.05
N GLU A 94 18.67 3.53 -13.24
CA GLU A 94 18.54 4.77 -14.01
C GLU A 94 17.06 5.01 -14.35
N GLY A 95 16.48 6.06 -13.76
CA GLY A 95 15.05 6.39 -13.88
C GLY A 95 14.14 5.84 -12.78
N THR A 96 14.68 5.18 -11.76
CA THR A 96 13.89 4.66 -10.62
C THR A 96 13.67 5.69 -9.49
N ASP A 97 12.83 5.32 -8.52
CA ASP A 97 12.49 6.13 -7.34
C ASP A 97 13.72 6.64 -6.55
N ARG A 98 13.56 7.79 -5.89
CA ARG A 98 14.59 8.45 -5.05
C ARG A 98 15.14 7.51 -3.99
N PHE A 99 14.32 6.60 -3.46
CA PHE A 99 14.76 5.58 -2.50
C PHE A 99 15.85 4.68 -3.08
N ALA A 100 15.66 4.16 -4.29
CA ALA A 100 16.59 3.22 -4.89
C ALA A 100 17.93 3.89 -5.20
N ASN A 101 17.89 5.12 -5.70
CA ASN A 101 19.08 5.97 -5.87
C ASN A 101 19.83 6.22 -4.55
N MET A 102 19.11 6.45 -3.44
CA MET A 102 19.74 6.62 -2.13
C MET A 102 20.43 5.32 -1.67
N ILE A 103 19.76 4.18 -1.76
CA ILE A 103 20.34 2.89 -1.38
C ILE A 103 21.57 2.60 -2.22
N PHE A 104 21.48 2.83 -3.53
CA PHE A 104 22.61 2.69 -4.43
C PHE A 104 23.80 3.54 -3.97
N LYS A 105 23.61 4.84 -3.71
CA LYS A 105 24.66 5.72 -3.17
C LYS A 105 25.27 5.17 -1.87
N VAL A 106 24.45 4.73 -0.92
CA VAL A 106 24.93 4.15 0.35
C VAL A 106 25.79 2.90 0.09
N THR A 107 25.28 1.94 -0.68
CA THR A 107 26.02 0.70 -1.01
C THR A 107 27.29 0.99 -1.83
N SER A 108 27.26 2.03 -2.66
CA SER A 108 28.38 2.50 -3.46
C SER A 108 29.48 3.11 -2.60
N ILE A 109 29.15 3.93 -1.60
CA ILE A 109 30.15 4.46 -0.64
C ILE A 109 30.86 3.30 0.06
N ILE A 110 30.09 2.33 0.59
CA ILE A 110 30.63 1.14 1.26
C ILE A 110 31.48 0.31 0.29
N GLY A 111 31.03 0.13 -0.94
CA GLY A 111 31.78 -0.62 -1.95
C GLY A 111 33.09 0.06 -2.35
N ALA A 112 33.11 1.40 -2.38
CA ALA A 112 34.31 2.15 -2.72
C ALA A 112 35.37 2.11 -1.60
N THR A 113 34.94 1.99 -0.35
CA THR A 113 35.83 1.92 0.81
C THR A 113 36.30 0.50 1.11
N THR A 114 35.40 -0.49 1.04
CA THR A 114 35.70 -1.92 1.33
C THR A 114 36.23 -2.69 0.12
N GLY A 115 35.91 -2.25 -1.11
CA GLY A 115 36.06 -3.05 -2.32
C GLY A 115 34.98 -4.13 -2.51
N VAL A 116 33.99 -4.22 -1.63
CA VAL A 116 32.89 -5.20 -1.68
C VAL A 116 31.59 -4.52 -2.08
N PHE A 117 31.05 -4.87 -3.25
CA PHE A 117 29.76 -4.35 -3.69
C PHE A 117 28.60 -5.20 -3.14
N LEU A 118 27.86 -4.65 -2.16
CA LEU A 118 26.68 -5.29 -1.55
C LEU A 118 25.39 -5.09 -2.34
N GLY A 119 25.43 -4.33 -3.43
CA GLY A 119 24.23 -3.86 -4.11
C GLY A 119 23.33 -4.99 -4.63
N GLY A 120 23.89 -6.10 -5.10
CA GLY A 120 23.08 -7.19 -5.67
C GLY A 120 22.00 -7.74 -4.72
N LEU A 121 22.31 -7.87 -3.42
CA LEU A 121 21.39 -8.49 -2.45
C LEU A 121 20.33 -7.50 -1.95
N VAL A 122 20.73 -6.26 -1.69
CA VAL A 122 19.82 -5.20 -1.21
C VAL A 122 18.91 -4.73 -2.34
N LEU A 123 19.41 -4.66 -3.58
CA LEU A 123 18.68 -4.09 -4.70
C LEU A 123 17.68 -5.06 -5.32
N THR A 124 17.92 -6.37 -5.22
CA THR A 124 16.91 -7.38 -5.58
C THR A 124 15.62 -7.17 -4.77
N GLY A 125 15.72 -6.81 -3.48
CA GLY A 125 14.55 -6.48 -2.66
C GLY A 125 13.99 -5.06 -2.84
N ILE A 126 14.70 -4.18 -3.56
CA ILE A 126 14.22 -2.82 -3.86
C ILE A 126 13.52 -2.76 -5.21
N MET A 127 13.96 -3.57 -6.18
CA MET A 127 13.27 -3.74 -7.46
C MET A 127 11.86 -4.28 -7.27
N THR A 128 11.68 -5.17 -6.30
CA THR A 128 10.34 -5.62 -5.88
C THR A 128 9.54 -4.52 -5.17
N GLY A 129 10.17 -3.46 -4.68
CA GLY A 129 9.50 -2.23 -4.23
C GLY A 129 8.80 -1.49 -5.39
N GLY A 130 9.38 -1.51 -6.59
CA GLY A 130 8.70 -1.06 -7.81
C GLY A 130 7.44 -1.89 -8.10
N ALA A 131 7.56 -3.21 -7.97
CA ALA A 131 6.41 -4.11 -8.06
C ALA A 131 5.38 -3.87 -6.94
N ALA A 132 5.80 -3.51 -5.72
CA ALA A 132 4.90 -3.12 -4.64
C ALA A 132 4.06 -1.88 -5.00
N PHE A 133 4.68 -0.88 -5.63
CA PHE A 133 3.97 0.30 -6.12
C PHE A 133 2.99 -0.03 -7.25
N ALA A 134 3.42 -0.85 -8.22
CA ALA A 134 2.55 -1.32 -9.30
C ALA A 134 1.36 -2.12 -8.74
N ALA A 135 1.61 -3.01 -7.76
CA ALA A 135 0.58 -3.76 -7.04
C ALA A 135 -0.45 -2.81 -6.41
N MET A 136 0.02 -1.76 -5.75
CA MET A 136 -0.86 -0.82 -5.08
C MET A 136 -1.66 0.05 -6.04
N ASN A 137 -1.08 0.47 -7.16
CA ASN A 137 -1.84 1.14 -8.22
C ASN A 137 -2.93 0.22 -8.80
N ALA A 138 -2.63 -1.07 -8.97
CA ALA A 138 -3.61 -2.07 -9.40
C ALA A 138 -4.70 -2.34 -8.34
N VAL A 139 -4.35 -2.31 -7.05
CA VAL A 139 -5.31 -2.42 -5.94
C VAL A 139 -6.17 -1.16 -5.85
N GLY A 140 -5.59 0.03 -6.01
CA GLY A 140 -6.29 1.32 -5.96
C GLY A 140 -7.30 1.49 -7.09
N SER A 141 -6.94 1.15 -8.33
CA SER A 141 -7.86 1.18 -9.47
C SER A 141 -9.03 0.21 -9.29
N ALA A 142 -8.77 -0.95 -8.70
CA ALA A 142 -9.79 -1.92 -8.37
C ALA A 142 -10.77 -1.45 -7.28
N LEU A 143 -10.31 -0.73 -6.26
CA LEU A 143 -11.18 -0.19 -5.21
C LEU A 143 -12.21 0.80 -5.77
N VAL A 144 -11.81 1.62 -6.76
CA VAL A 144 -12.73 2.54 -7.46
C VAL A 144 -13.83 1.76 -8.20
N ALA A 145 -13.49 0.66 -8.86
CA ALA A 145 -14.47 -0.20 -9.53
C ALA A 145 -15.41 -0.93 -8.54
N ILE A 146 -14.96 -1.19 -7.31
CA ILE A 146 -15.74 -1.90 -6.27
C ILE A 146 -16.72 -0.96 -5.56
N GLY A 147 -16.44 0.34 -5.44
CA GLY A 147 -17.40 1.33 -4.93
C GLY A 147 -18.73 1.32 -5.70
N VAL A 148 -18.67 1.00 -7.00
CA VAL A 148 -19.85 0.84 -7.87
C VAL A 148 -20.66 -0.43 -7.52
N ILE A 149 -20.03 -1.47 -6.99
CA ILE A 149 -20.68 -2.76 -6.68
C ILE A 149 -21.65 -2.64 -5.49
N VAL A 150 -21.36 -1.79 -4.51
CA VAL A 150 -22.27 -1.53 -3.36
C VAL A 150 -23.61 -0.95 -3.84
N VAL A 151 -23.59 -0.11 -4.88
CA VAL A 151 -24.79 0.44 -5.52
C VAL A 151 -25.55 -0.65 -6.28
N PHE A 152 -24.83 -1.54 -6.97
CA PHE A 152 -25.46 -2.61 -7.75
C PHE A 152 -26.18 -3.67 -6.92
N PHE A 153 -25.75 -3.91 -5.68
CA PHE A 153 -26.45 -4.88 -4.83
C PHE A 153 -27.89 -4.46 -4.55
N SER A 154 -28.22 -3.17 -4.53
CA SER A 154 -29.57 -2.70 -4.22
C SER A 154 -30.62 -3.00 -5.29
N ILE A 155 -30.23 -3.35 -6.53
CA ILE A 155 -31.14 -3.34 -7.70
C ILE A 155 -31.37 -4.74 -8.31
N SER A 156 -30.49 -5.72 -8.10
CA SER A 156 -30.52 -7.01 -8.83
C SER A 156 -31.39 -8.11 -8.20
N GLU A 157 -32.00 -8.95 -9.03
CA GLU A 157 -32.73 -10.17 -8.66
C GLU A 157 -31.78 -11.27 -8.11
N GLY A 158 -32.28 -12.15 -7.23
CA GLY A 158 -31.46 -12.90 -6.26
C GLY A 158 -30.37 -13.85 -6.82
N THR A 159 -30.54 -14.45 -8.00
CA THR A 159 -29.50 -15.30 -8.63
C THR A 159 -28.32 -14.48 -9.14
N GLU A 160 -28.60 -13.35 -9.78
CA GLU A 160 -27.59 -12.45 -10.31
C GLU A 160 -26.81 -11.78 -9.18
N GLU A 161 -27.50 -11.38 -8.11
CA GLU A 161 -26.88 -10.84 -6.88
C GLU A 161 -25.86 -11.84 -6.32
N ARG A 162 -26.25 -13.12 -6.17
CA ARG A 162 -25.36 -14.18 -5.68
C ARG A 162 -24.11 -14.35 -6.53
N TYR A 163 -24.25 -14.36 -7.86
CA TYR A 163 -23.11 -14.48 -8.77
C TYR A 163 -22.16 -13.29 -8.63
N LYS A 164 -22.70 -12.06 -8.61
CA LYS A 164 -21.91 -10.83 -8.44
C LYS A 164 -21.16 -10.81 -7.11
N MET A 165 -21.81 -11.23 -6.01
CA MET A 165 -21.16 -11.30 -4.70
C MET A 165 -20.02 -12.32 -4.66
N ARG A 166 -20.22 -13.51 -5.23
CA ARG A 166 -19.17 -14.53 -5.34
C ARG A 166 -17.96 -14.03 -6.10
N LYS A 167 -18.20 -13.43 -7.27
CA LYS A 167 -17.14 -12.81 -8.07
C LYS A 167 -16.41 -11.73 -7.25
N CYS A 168 -17.16 -10.88 -6.57
CA CYS A 168 -16.60 -9.83 -5.72
C CYS A 168 -15.74 -10.39 -4.58
N ILE A 169 -16.20 -11.45 -3.88
CA ILE A 169 -15.44 -12.14 -2.84
C ILE A 169 -14.13 -12.72 -3.40
N ILE A 170 -14.19 -13.34 -4.58
CA ILE A 170 -13.01 -13.91 -5.24
C ILE A 170 -11.98 -12.81 -5.56
N ASP A 171 -12.42 -11.76 -6.23
CA ASP A 171 -11.55 -10.66 -6.66
C ASP A 171 -10.94 -9.93 -5.45
N LEU A 172 -11.78 -9.61 -4.45
CA LEU A 172 -11.35 -8.91 -3.25
C LEU A 172 -10.40 -9.74 -2.39
N SER A 173 -10.60 -11.06 -2.30
CA SER A 173 -9.71 -11.94 -1.53
C SER A 173 -8.29 -11.91 -2.09
N GLN A 174 -8.14 -11.97 -3.42
CA GLN A 174 -6.82 -11.89 -4.07
C GLN A 174 -6.20 -10.50 -3.92
N LYS A 175 -6.99 -9.44 -4.08
CA LYS A 175 -6.54 -8.06 -3.89
C LYS A 175 -6.08 -7.81 -2.46
N ARG A 176 -6.74 -8.38 -1.46
CA ARG A 176 -6.34 -8.31 -0.05
C ARG A 176 -4.96 -8.91 0.19
N VAL A 177 -4.66 -10.06 -0.42
CA VAL A 177 -3.33 -10.69 -0.36
C VAL A 177 -2.27 -9.78 -0.99
N LYS A 178 -2.53 -9.25 -2.19
CA LYS A 178 -1.62 -8.32 -2.90
C LYS A 178 -1.38 -7.04 -2.10
N ALA A 179 -2.44 -6.44 -1.54
CA ALA A 179 -2.36 -5.24 -0.71
C ALA A 179 -1.53 -5.47 0.55
N GLN A 180 -1.75 -6.58 1.26
CA GLN A 180 -1.00 -6.91 2.47
C GLN A 180 0.49 -7.14 2.18
N ALA A 181 0.81 -7.84 1.08
CA ALA A 181 2.19 -8.02 0.64
C ALA A 181 2.85 -6.68 0.32
N ALA A 182 2.17 -5.79 -0.41
CA ALA A 182 2.70 -4.48 -0.75
C ALA A 182 2.91 -3.59 0.49
N TYR A 183 1.99 -3.62 1.45
CA TYR A 183 2.14 -2.96 2.75
C TYR A 183 3.38 -3.45 3.50
N ALA A 184 3.52 -4.77 3.67
CA ALA A 184 4.67 -5.35 4.37
C ALA A 184 6.01 -5.00 3.68
N ALA A 185 6.06 -5.06 2.35
CA ALA A 185 7.22 -4.63 1.58
C ALA A 185 7.55 -3.14 1.79
N MET A 186 6.54 -2.26 1.76
CA MET A 186 6.73 -0.83 2.01
C MET A 186 7.22 -0.56 3.44
N ASN A 187 6.71 -1.30 4.42
CA ASN A 187 7.15 -1.22 5.81
C ASN A 187 8.61 -1.68 5.99
N ALA A 188 9.04 -2.71 5.27
CA ALA A 188 10.44 -3.12 5.21
C ALA A 188 11.32 -2.02 4.62
N LEU A 189 10.90 -1.35 3.54
CA LEU A 189 11.62 -0.23 2.94
C LEU A 189 11.69 1.00 3.87
N ALA A 190 10.58 1.35 4.54
CA ALA A 190 10.55 2.42 5.52
C ALA A 190 11.47 2.14 6.72
N SER A 191 11.46 0.89 7.20
CA SER A 191 12.38 0.41 8.23
C SER A 191 13.84 0.52 7.79
N LEU A 192 14.16 0.12 6.56
CA LEU A 192 15.51 0.26 6.03
C LEU A 192 15.95 1.72 5.94
N ALA A 193 15.06 2.62 5.52
CA ALA A 193 15.32 4.06 5.53
C ALA A 193 15.63 4.57 6.94
N TYR A 194 14.86 4.11 7.94
CA TYR A 194 15.09 4.45 9.33
C TYR A 194 16.46 3.94 9.82
N ASP A 195 16.82 2.71 9.52
CA ASP A 195 18.11 2.11 9.92
C ASP A 195 19.29 2.88 9.28
N ILE A 196 19.17 3.30 8.02
CA ILE A 196 20.15 4.17 7.35
C ILE A 196 20.26 5.52 8.04
N LYS A 197 19.12 6.14 8.37
CA LYS A 197 19.11 7.41 9.10
C LYS A 197 19.81 7.25 10.44
N LEU A 198 19.48 6.21 11.22
CA LEU A 198 20.12 5.95 12.50
C LEU A 198 21.63 5.79 12.35
N TRP A 199 22.07 5.05 11.34
CA TRP A 199 23.49 4.87 11.04
C TRP A 199 24.20 6.19 10.68
N LEU A 200 23.55 7.06 9.90
CA LEU A 200 24.09 8.38 9.54
C LEU A 200 24.08 9.37 10.71
N ASP A 201 23.12 9.25 11.62
CA ASP A 201 22.91 10.18 12.74
C ASP A 201 23.88 9.94 13.89
N GLU A 202 24.33 8.69 14.07
CA GLU A 202 25.14 8.27 15.21
C GLU A 202 26.64 8.22 14.82
N PRO A 203 27.48 9.19 15.24
CA PRO A 203 28.87 9.30 14.81
C PRO A 203 29.74 8.09 15.17
N LEU A 204 29.35 7.35 16.23
CA LEU A 204 30.06 6.16 16.69
C LEU A 204 29.91 4.98 15.72
N ILE A 205 28.82 4.94 14.93
CA ILE A 205 28.56 3.86 13.97
C ILE A 205 28.65 4.33 12.52
N SER A 206 28.57 5.64 12.24
CA SER A 206 28.53 6.23 10.88
C SER A 206 29.80 6.05 10.04
N GLY A 207 30.81 5.34 10.53
CA GLY A 207 32.00 4.90 9.80
C GLY A 207 32.28 3.41 9.91
N ASN A 208 31.41 2.65 10.59
CA ASN A 208 31.54 1.20 10.73
C ASN A 208 30.73 0.50 9.63
N GLU A 209 31.41 0.12 8.56
CA GLU A 209 30.85 -0.53 7.39
C GLU A 209 30.29 -1.91 7.70
N GLU A 210 30.83 -2.62 8.70
CA GLU A 210 30.34 -3.94 9.11
C GLU A 210 28.95 -3.82 9.75
N ILE A 211 28.75 -2.84 10.64
CA ILE A 211 27.43 -2.54 11.22
C ILE A 211 26.44 -2.21 10.11
N MET A 212 26.84 -1.37 9.17
CA MET A 212 25.96 -0.97 8.07
C MET A 212 25.60 -2.15 7.15
N THR A 213 26.58 -2.98 6.82
CA THR A 213 26.38 -4.21 6.04
C THR A 213 25.37 -5.14 6.72
N LYS A 214 25.46 -5.29 8.04
CA LYS A 214 24.55 -6.11 8.84
C LYS A 214 23.13 -5.53 8.86
N LEU A 215 23.00 -4.20 8.98
CA LEU A 215 21.71 -3.50 8.90
C LEU A 215 21.06 -3.69 7.52
N LEU A 216 21.83 -3.51 6.45
CA LEU A 216 21.34 -3.61 5.07
C LEU A 216 20.95 -5.04 4.66
N SER A 217 21.71 -6.05 5.08
CA SER A 217 21.51 -7.43 4.62
C SER A 217 20.48 -8.17 5.46
N ARG A 218 20.66 -8.22 6.78
CA ARG A 218 19.88 -9.12 7.64
C ARG A 218 18.52 -8.52 8.02
N ASN A 219 18.50 -7.30 8.56
CA ASN A 219 17.26 -6.71 9.06
C ASN A 219 16.26 -6.46 7.93
N PHE A 220 16.75 -6.01 6.77
CA PHE A 220 15.88 -5.79 5.63
C PHE A 220 15.32 -7.09 5.06
N GLN A 221 16.15 -8.12 4.87
CA GLN A 221 15.67 -9.40 4.34
C GLN A 221 14.63 -10.05 5.27
N ASP A 222 14.87 -10.03 6.58
CA ASP A 222 13.94 -10.58 7.56
C ASP A 222 12.58 -9.86 7.51
N LYS A 223 12.58 -8.52 7.48
CA LYS A 223 11.35 -7.73 7.35
C LYS A 223 10.68 -7.86 5.99
N TYR A 224 11.47 -7.91 4.92
CA TYR A 224 10.94 -8.10 3.56
C TYR A 224 10.31 -9.48 3.40
N ASN A 225 10.81 -10.50 4.11
CA ASN A 225 10.20 -11.83 4.13
C ASN A 225 8.77 -11.82 4.71
N GLU A 226 8.37 -10.80 5.47
CA GLU A 226 6.98 -10.61 5.90
C GLU A 226 6.03 -10.32 4.73
N SER A 227 6.54 -9.85 3.58
CA SER A 227 5.75 -9.65 2.36
C SER A 227 5.54 -10.93 1.55
N ARG A 228 6.17 -12.04 1.95
CA ARG A 228 6.08 -13.32 1.24
C ARG A 228 4.77 -14.01 1.54
N ARG A 229 4.29 -14.84 0.60
CA ARG A 229 2.97 -15.48 0.69
C ARG A 229 2.77 -16.25 1.98
N THR A 230 3.77 -17.01 2.43
CA THR A 230 3.65 -17.79 3.68
C THR A 230 3.32 -16.90 4.88
N GLN A 231 3.98 -15.73 5.01
CA GLN A 231 3.74 -14.81 6.12
C GLN A 231 2.44 -14.03 5.96
N VAL A 232 2.15 -13.56 4.74
CA VAL A 232 0.90 -12.84 4.42
C VAL A 232 -0.33 -13.73 4.67
N VAL A 233 -0.28 -15.00 4.24
CA VAL A 233 -1.37 -15.95 4.44
C VAL A 233 -1.59 -16.20 5.92
N LYS A 234 -0.53 -16.49 6.67
CA LYS A 234 -0.61 -16.69 8.12
C LYS A 234 -1.26 -15.50 8.81
N TYR A 235 -0.83 -14.28 8.49
CA TYR A 235 -1.40 -13.06 9.03
C TYR A 235 -2.90 -12.92 8.70
N LEU A 236 -3.30 -13.12 7.44
CA LEU A 236 -4.69 -12.96 7.01
C LEU A 236 -5.61 -14.05 7.58
N GLU A 237 -5.12 -15.28 7.77
CA GLU A 237 -5.86 -16.34 8.46
C GLU A 237 -6.10 -16.00 9.93
N GLU A 238 -5.07 -15.55 10.65
CA GLU A 238 -5.21 -15.09 12.03
C GLU A 238 -6.14 -13.87 12.12
N PHE A 239 -6.09 -12.97 11.14
CA PHE A 239 -6.96 -11.80 11.04
C PHE A 239 -8.43 -12.17 10.79
N ASP A 240 -8.69 -13.15 9.94
CA ASP A 240 -10.04 -13.65 9.68
C ASP A 240 -10.59 -14.45 10.88
N SER A 241 -9.75 -15.28 11.52
CA SER A 241 -10.08 -16.08 12.70
C SER A 241 -10.48 -15.22 13.90
N ARG A 242 -9.70 -14.18 14.22
CA ARG A 242 -9.99 -13.25 15.33
C ARG A 242 -11.33 -12.53 15.20
N ARG A 243 -11.82 -12.35 13.97
CA ARG A 243 -13.10 -11.68 13.67
C ARG A 243 -14.25 -12.66 13.41
N SER A 244 -13.99 -13.97 13.52
CA SER A 244 -14.95 -15.03 13.17
C SER A 244 -15.56 -14.80 11.78
N SER A 245 -14.69 -14.48 10.81
CA SER A 245 -15.11 -14.08 9.47
C SER A 245 -15.76 -15.24 8.71
N TRP A 246 -16.77 -14.96 7.91
CA TRP A 246 -17.35 -15.97 7.01
C TRP A 246 -16.45 -16.17 5.79
N THR A 247 -15.81 -17.34 5.67
CA THR A 247 -14.81 -17.61 4.60
C THR A 247 -15.20 -18.78 3.69
N ASN A 248 -16.45 -19.25 3.74
CA ASN A 248 -16.87 -20.48 3.07
C ASN A 248 -16.77 -20.42 1.53
N GLU A 249 -16.83 -19.23 0.95
CA GLU A 249 -16.76 -19.01 -0.50
C GLU A 249 -15.52 -18.23 -0.92
N ASP A 250 -14.54 -18.07 -0.02
CA ASP A 250 -13.25 -17.52 -0.40
C ASP A 250 -12.56 -18.45 -1.41
N PRO A 251 -11.89 -17.90 -2.45
CA PRO A 251 -11.09 -18.71 -3.35
C PRO A 251 -9.87 -19.31 -2.63
N ASN A 252 -9.10 -20.15 -3.32
CA ASN A 252 -7.82 -20.64 -2.80
C ASN A 252 -6.70 -19.58 -2.86
N TRP A 253 -6.94 -18.41 -2.25
CA TRP A 253 -6.00 -17.29 -2.16
C TRP A 253 -4.75 -17.62 -1.31
N LYS A 254 -4.80 -18.71 -0.55
CA LYS A 254 -3.69 -19.23 0.26
C LYS A 254 -2.58 -19.82 -0.58
N SER A 255 -2.91 -20.33 -1.77
CA SER A 255 -1.95 -20.91 -2.71
C SER A 255 -1.40 -19.87 -3.70
N GLY A 256 -0.28 -20.19 -4.34
CA GLY A 256 0.34 -19.35 -5.37
C GLY A 256 1.86 -19.22 -5.18
N PRO A 257 2.52 -18.37 -5.99
CA PRO A 257 3.95 -18.13 -5.86
C PRO A 257 4.28 -17.45 -4.52
N GLU A 258 5.42 -17.81 -3.93
CA GLU A 258 5.88 -17.23 -2.66
C GLU A 258 6.19 -15.73 -2.79
N ASP A 259 6.68 -15.32 -3.96
CA ASP A 259 6.83 -13.92 -4.33
C ASP A 259 5.53 -13.36 -4.93
N ILE A 260 4.67 -12.83 -4.06
CA ILE A 260 3.39 -12.24 -4.47
C ILE A 260 3.62 -11.06 -5.43
N LEU A 261 4.59 -10.19 -5.12
CA LEU A 261 4.80 -8.95 -5.85
C LEU A 261 5.54 -9.17 -7.16
N GLY A 262 6.52 -10.08 -7.18
CA GLY A 262 7.23 -10.45 -8.41
C GLY A 262 6.35 -11.21 -9.43
N SER A 263 5.21 -11.74 -9.01
CA SER A 263 4.29 -12.47 -9.90
C SER A 263 3.27 -11.59 -10.64
N LEU A 264 3.29 -10.27 -10.44
CA LEU A 264 2.27 -9.36 -10.98
C LEU A 264 2.37 -9.09 -12.48
N ASP A 265 3.52 -9.40 -13.10
CA ASP A 265 3.76 -9.17 -14.52
C ASP A 265 3.15 -10.27 -15.42
N GLU A 266 2.61 -11.35 -14.84
CA GLU A 266 1.86 -12.33 -15.62
C GLU A 266 0.41 -11.81 -15.83
N PRO A 267 -0.04 -11.59 -17.08
CA PRO A 267 -1.40 -11.14 -17.34
C PRO A 267 -2.40 -12.13 -16.75
N GLU A 268 -3.39 -11.64 -15.99
CA GLU A 268 -4.35 -12.47 -15.23
C GLU A 268 -5.15 -13.44 -16.13
N ASP A 269 -5.19 -13.22 -17.44
CA ASP A 269 -5.82 -14.10 -18.43
C ASP A 269 -4.91 -15.26 -18.91
N SER A 270 -3.71 -15.39 -18.37
CA SER A 270 -2.83 -16.53 -18.65
C SER A 270 -3.41 -17.78 -18.01
N PRO A 271 -3.60 -18.89 -18.75
CA PRO A 271 -4.11 -20.13 -18.18
C PRO A 271 -3.20 -20.59 -17.02
N PRO A 272 -3.78 -21.13 -15.92
CA PRO A 272 -3.01 -21.51 -14.75
C PRO A 272 -1.89 -22.48 -15.13
N ARG A 273 -0.64 -22.13 -14.80
CA ARG A 273 0.49 -23.06 -14.94
C ARG A 273 0.19 -24.30 -14.08
N ILE A 274 0.00 -25.43 -14.74
CA ILE A 274 -0.07 -26.73 -14.07
C ILE A 274 1.24 -26.90 -13.32
N PRO A 275 1.24 -27.18 -12.00
CA PRO A 275 2.46 -27.41 -11.25
C PRO A 275 3.22 -28.56 -11.92
N SER A 276 4.45 -28.27 -12.38
CA SER A 276 5.36 -29.29 -12.88
C SER A 276 5.49 -30.37 -11.80
N PHE A 277 5.08 -31.57 -12.17
CA PHE A 277 5.05 -32.74 -11.30
C PHE A 277 6.42 -32.97 -10.68
N VAL A 278 6.44 -33.24 -9.38
CA VAL A 278 7.62 -33.59 -8.59
C VAL A 278 8.31 -34.79 -9.24
N GLU A 279 9.51 -34.61 -9.80
CA GLU A 279 10.41 -35.72 -10.08
C GLU A 279 10.88 -36.33 -8.75
N ALA A 280 10.59 -37.62 -8.58
CA ALA A 280 10.99 -38.41 -7.44
C ALA A 280 12.53 -38.50 -7.34
N PRO A 281 13.09 -38.66 -6.13
CA PRO A 281 14.54 -38.64 -5.93
C PRO A 281 15.14 -39.96 -6.41
N GLY A 282 16.00 -39.92 -7.43
CA GLY A 282 16.73 -41.11 -7.83
C GLY A 282 17.37 -41.11 -9.20
N PHE A 283 18.00 -40.01 -9.64
CA PHE A 283 18.96 -40.10 -10.75
C PHE A 283 20.04 -39.02 -10.62
N ASN A 284 21.29 -39.46 -10.62
CA ASN A 284 22.47 -38.61 -10.53
C ASN A 284 23.33 -38.92 -11.76
N PRO A 285 23.58 -37.93 -12.64
CA PRO A 285 24.79 -37.95 -13.43
C PRO A 285 25.60 -36.68 -13.19
N MET A 286 26.86 -36.89 -12.79
CA MET A 286 27.91 -35.88 -12.81
C MET A 286 28.08 -35.26 -14.21
N THR A 287 28.42 -33.96 -14.21
CA THR A 287 29.25 -33.24 -15.20
C THR A 287 28.87 -33.32 -16.67
N ALA A 288 28.31 -32.21 -17.22
CA ALA A 288 28.70 -31.68 -18.53
C ALA A 288 28.13 -30.27 -18.80
N GLY A 289 29.06 -29.34 -19.08
CA GLY A 289 28.99 -28.17 -19.96
C GLY A 289 27.66 -27.50 -20.30
N LEU A 290 27.52 -26.25 -19.83
CA LEU A 290 26.68 -25.22 -20.44
C LEU A 290 27.15 -24.93 -21.88
N ILE A 291 26.35 -25.30 -22.87
CA ILE A 291 26.47 -24.81 -24.26
C ILE A 291 25.20 -24.03 -24.59
N SER A 292 25.44 -22.77 -24.99
CA SER A 292 24.49 -21.81 -25.56
C SER A 292 23.69 -22.35 -26.74
N PHE A 293 22.44 -21.89 -26.86
CA PHE A 293 21.77 -21.76 -28.15
C PHE A 293 21.44 -20.29 -28.41
N MET A 294 22.15 -19.70 -29.38
CA MET A 294 21.69 -18.52 -30.11
C MET A 294 20.75 -18.97 -31.23
N ALA A 295 19.65 -18.26 -31.43
CA ALA A 295 18.97 -18.19 -32.72
C ALA A 295 19.23 -16.81 -33.32
N VAL A 296 19.94 -16.81 -34.44
CA VAL A 296 20.28 -15.67 -35.30
C VAL A 296 19.28 -15.62 -36.45
N SER A 297 18.85 -14.41 -36.85
CA SER A 297 18.83 -13.89 -38.24
C SER A 297 17.70 -12.85 -38.45
N PRO A 298 17.78 -11.97 -39.47
CA PRO A 298 18.89 -11.07 -39.79
C PRO A 298 18.42 -9.63 -40.10
N ASN A 299 19.42 -8.74 -40.23
CA ASN A 299 19.38 -7.35 -40.69
C ASN A 299 18.45 -7.04 -41.88
N LEU A 300 17.89 -5.82 -41.85
CA LEU A 300 17.78 -4.96 -43.03
C LEU A 300 18.01 -3.49 -42.64
N MET A 301 19.23 -3.00 -42.91
CA MET A 301 19.55 -1.58 -42.94
C MET A 301 19.15 -1.00 -44.30
N ALA A 302 18.54 0.18 -44.29
CA ALA A 302 18.55 1.09 -45.44
C ALA A 302 18.86 2.52 -44.99
N ASN A 303 19.93 3.04 -45.60
CA ASN A 303 20.47 4.38 -45.57
C ASN A 303 19.46 5.54 -45.54
N HIS A 304 19.69 6.55 -44.70
CA HIS A 304 19.59 7.93 -45.17
C HIS A 304 20.54 8.92 -44.49
N LYS A 305 21.01 9.85 -45.32
CA LYS A 305 22.15 10.78 -45.16
C LYS A 305 21.66 12.12 -44.55
N PRO A 306 22.49 12.88 -43.82
CA PRO A 306 22.03 14.08 -43.13
C PRO A 306 22.04 15.32 -44.05
N ALA A 307 21.06 16.20 -43.86
CA ALA A 307 21.05 17.54 -44.45
C ALA A 307 20.86 18.62 -43.36
N ARG A 308 21.69 19.64 -43.55
CA ARG A 308 21.97 20.88 -42.83
C ARG A 308 20.75 21.82 -42.65
N ASN A 309 20.79 22.58 -41.55
CA ASN A 309 20.27 23.93 -41.27
C ASN A 309 19.00 24.46 -41.97
N SER A 310 18.04 24.94 -41.17
CA SER A 310 17.41 26.24 -41.39
C SER A 310 16.78 26.78 -40.11
N ASP A 311 17.09 28.05 -39.81
CA ASP A 311 16.42 28.90 -38.84
C ASP A 311 14.95 29.11 -39.23
N SER A 312 14.05 29.20 -38.26
CA SER A 312 12.91 30.14 -38.31
C SER A 312 12.19 30.24 -36.95
N ASP A 313 12.15 31.47 -36.46
CA ASP A 313 11.14 31.97 -35.54
C ASP A 313 9.73 31.69 -36.06
N THR A 314 8.79 31.26 -35.20
CA THR A 314 7.46 31.89 -35.04
C THR A 314 6.57 31.16 -34.01
N ASN A 315 6.07 31.97 -33.06
CA ASN A 315 4.74 31.97 -32.44
C ASN A 315 4.19 30.70 -31.75
N ALA A 316 4.21 30.74 -30.41
CA ALA A 316 3.40 29.90 -29.54
C ALA A 316 1.89 30.25 -29.66
N PRO A 317 0.99 29.27 -29.78
CA PRO A 317 -0.44 29.47 -29.59
C PRO A 317 -0.80 29.36 -28.11
N THR A 318 -1.56 30.35 -27.63
CA THR A 318 -2.22 30.42 -26.33
C THR A 318 -3.14 29.21 -26.15
N LEU A 319 -2.88 28.40 -25.12
CA LEU A 319 -3.72 27.31 -24.67
C LEU A 319 -4.91 27.91 -23.92
N ASN A 320 -6.12 27.73 -24.46
CA ASN A 320 -7.35 28.11 -23.76
C ASN A 320 -7.58 27.13 -22.60
N ASP A 321 -7.67 27.66 -21.39
CA ASP A 321 -8.11 26.93 -20.19
C ASP A 321 -9.54 26.40 -20.38
N PRO A 322 -9.83 25.13 -20.04
CA PRO A 322 -11.20 24.63 -19.96
C PRO A 322 -11.89 25.25 -18.75
N GLU A 323 -13.06 25.84 -18.98
CA GLU A 323 -13.95 26.40 -17.95
C GLU A 323 -14.15 25.40 -16.79
N GLU A 324 -13.64 25.79 -15.64
CA GLU A 324 -13.87 25.16 -14.34
C GLU A 324 -15.37 25.30 -14.02
N LYS A 325 -16.10 24.19 -14.04
CA LYS A 325 -17.49 24.18 -13.55
C LYS A 325 -17.44 24.31 -12.04
N ASP A 326 -17.91 25.45 -11.55
CA ASP A 326 -18.22 25.70 -10.14
C ASP A 326 -19.28 24.69 -9.65
N ASP A 327 -18.85 23.56 -9.09
CA ASP A 327 -19.69 22.63 -8.30
C ASP A 327 -20.03 23.23 -6.90
N ALA A 328 -20.39 24.52 -6.88
CA ALA A 328 -20.39 25.36 -5.67
C ALA A 328 -21.67 25.27 -4.80
N ASP A 329 -22.52 24.25 -4.94
CA ASP A 329 -23.81 24.21 -4.23
C ASP A 329 -24.08 22.93 -3.42
N ASP A 330 -23.03 22.17 -3.10
CA ASP A 330 -23.17 21.06 -2.15
C ASP A 330 -23.25 21.60 -0.72
N SER A 331 -24.49 21.69 -0.21
CA SER A 331 -24.75 22.03 1.19
C SER A 331 -23.95 21.13 2.14
N PRO A 332 -23.31 21.69 3.18
CA PRO A 332 -22.46 20.91 4.07
C PRO A 332 -23.26 19.86 4.86
N LEU A 333 -22.64 18.71 5.12
CA LEU A 333 -23.29 17.58 5.78
C LEU A 333 -23.68 17.94 7.22
N LYS A 334 -24.97 17.75 7.57
CA LYS A 334 -25.53 17.99 8.90
C LYS A 334 -25.99 16.69 9.56
N ILE A 335 -25.74 16.59 10.86
CA ILE A 335 -26.22 15.50 11.73
C ILE A 335 -26.99 16.09 12.90
N LYS A 336 -28.15 15.51 13.22
CA LYS A 336 -28.98 15.90 14.36
C LYS A 336 -29.26 14.69 15.23
N PHE A 337 -29.03 14.83 16.53
CA PHE A 337 -29.22 13.75 17.50
C PHE A 337 -29.63 14.28 18.87
N ASP A 338 -30.36 13.46 19.62
CA ASP A 338 -30.56 13.65 21.05
C ASP A 338 -29.45 12.92 21.80
N TYR A 339 -29.02 13.48 22.93
CA TYR A 339 -28.11 12.82 23.85
C TYR A 339 -28.72 12.73 25.25
N THR A 340 -28.38 11.66 25.96
CA THR A 340 -28.71 11.48 27.38
C THR A 340 -27.47 11.02 28.13
N SER A 341 -27.08 11.73 29.17
CA SER A 341 -25.97 11.41 30.06
C SER A 341 -26.36 11.61 31.53
N PRO A 342 -25.54 11.13 32.50
CA PRO A 342 -25.76 11.43 33.92
C PRO A 342 -25.74 12.93 34.24
N ASP A 343 -25.00 13.72 33.45
CA ASP A 343 -24.78 15.16 33.64
C ASP A 343 -25.79 16.04 32.89
N GLY A 344 -26.68 15.44 32.09
CA GLY A 344 -27.75 16.15 31.39
C GLY A 344 -28.22 15.45 30.10
N SER A 345 -29.28 15.99 29.51
CA SER A 345 -29.78 15.58 28.20
C SER A 345 -30.06 16.81 27.34
N GLY A 346 -30.06 16.62 26.02
CA GLY A 346 -30.34 17.69 25.07
C GLY A 346 -30.33 17.21 23.63
N THR A 347 -30.57 18.15 22.71
CA THR A 347 -30.54 17.92 21.27
C THR A 347 -29.42 18.76 20.68
N VAL A 348 -28.60 18.16 19.81
CA VAL A 348 -27.51 18.86 19.11
C VAL A 348 -27.66 18.62 17.61
N GLU A 349 -27.52 19.69 16.83
CA GLU A 349 -27.40 19.65 15.38
C GLU A 349 -26.02 20.18 15.00
N LEU A 350 -25.21 19.35 14.35
CA LEU A 350 -23.84 19.67 13.97
C LEU A 350 -23.68 19.70 12.46
N THR A 351 -23.00 20.72 11.97
CA THR A 351 -22.36 20.73 10.65
C THR A 351 -21.02 20.02 10.77
N TYR A 352 -20.83 18.96 10.00
CA TYR A 352 -19.64 18.11 10.06
C TYR A 352 -18.38 18.87 9.63
N LEU A 353 -17.29 18.71 10.38
CA LEU A 353 -15.97 19.25 10.04
C LEU A 353 -14.98 18.15 9.64
N THR A 354 -14.70 17.23 10.57
CA THR A 354 -13.64 16.24 10.44
C THR A 354 -13.90 15.06 11.38
N SER A 355 -13.25 13.93 11.13
CA SER A 355 -13.28 12.73 11.96
C SER A 355 -11.92 12.04 11.95
N ASP A 356 -11.58 11.39 13.05
CA ASP A 356 -10.48 10.43 13.15
C ASP A 356 -11.02 9.03 13.54
N GLU A 357 -10.15 8.11 13.93
CA GLU A 357 -10.51 6.73 14.29
C GLU A 357 -11.41 6.62 15.53
N SER A 358 -11.38 7.62 16.41
CA SER A 358 -11.99 7.59 17.75
C SER A 358 -12.95 8.74 18.03
N SER A 359 -12.95 9.76 17.18
CA SER A 359 -13.73 10.98 17.38
C SER A 359 -14.27 11.59 16.09
N CYS A 360 -15.36 12.35 16.22
CA CYS A 360 -15.81 13.26 15.17
C CYS A 360 -16.03 14.67 15.73
N GLN A 361 -15.82 15.68 14.88
CA GLN A 361 -15.93 17.08 15.23
C GLN A 361 -16.94 17.77 14.32
N GLY A 362 -17.73 18.67 14.91
CA GLY A 362 -18.71 19.47 14.19
C GLY A 362 -18.96 20.81 14.86
N ILE A 363 -19.66 21.70 14.15
CA ILE A 363 -20.05 23.01 14.65
C ILE A 363 -21.57 23.08 14.72
N ASP A 364 -22.11 23.57 15.84
CA ASP A 364 -23.55 23.79 15.97
C ASP A 364 -24.03 25.10 15.31
N SER A 365 -25.34 25.34 15.36
CA SER A 365 -25.95 26.57 14.80
C SER A 365 -25.48 27.87 15.46
N THR A 366 -24.85 27.81 16.63
CA THR A 366 -24.30 28.94 17.38
C THR A 366 -22.79 29.09 17.23
N ASN A 367 -22.19 28.34 16.30
CA ASN A 367 -20.75 28.31 16.06
C ASN A 367 -19.91 27.70 17.21
N ASN A 368 -20.52 26.95 18.13
CA ASN A 368 -19.76 26.20 19.13
C ASN A 368 -19.19 24.95 18.49
N LYS A 369 -17.91 24.68 18.79
CA LYS A 369 -17.23 23.46 18.37
C LYS A 369 -17.55 22.32 19.32
N TRP A 370 -18.05 21.22 18.77
CA TRP A 370 -18.33 19.99 19.48
C TRP A 370 -17.39 18.87 19.03
N ARG A 371 -17.05 17.99 19.97
CA ARG A 371 -16.36 16.73 19.68
C ARG A 371 -17.14 15.57 20.31
N ILE A 372 -17.35 14.52 19.53
CA ILE A 372 -17.96 13.26 19.98
C ILE A 372 -16.81 12.24 20.02
N GLU A 373 -16.51 11.72 21.20
CA GLU A 373 -15.46 10.70 21.42
C GLU A 373 -16.11 9.36 21.79
N TYR A 374 -15.63 8.27 21.21
CA TYR A 374 -16.14 6.94 21.51
C TYR A 374 -15.57 6.38 22.82
N GLU A 375 -16.43 5.99 23.76
CA GLU A 375 -16.01 5.37 25.03
C GLU A 375 -15.93 3.84 24.85
N SER A 376 -14.73 3.36 24.50
CA SER A 376 -14.49 1.99 24.02
C SER A 376 -14.51 0.90 25.09
N HIS A 377 -15.62 0.68 25.81
CA HIS A 377 -15.65 -0.35 26.86
C HIS A 377 -16.92 -1.20 26.97
N ILE A 378 -17.94 -0.95 26.13
CA ILE A 378 -19.16 -1.76 26.15
C ILE A 378 -19.30 -2.48 24.82
N ILE A 379 -18.99 -3.79 24.84
CA ILE A 379 -19.40 -4.72 23.79
C ILE A 379 -20.82 -5.16 24.16
N PRO A 380 -21.88 -4.65 23.49
CA PRO A 380 -23.24 -5.11 23.76
C PRO A 380 -23.35 -6.62 23.58
N ALA A 381 -24.14 -7.26 24.44
CA ALA A 381 -24.23 -8.71 24.56
C ALA A 381 -24.71 -9.42 23.29
N ASN A 382 -25.30 -8.69 22.34
CA ASN A 382 -25.71 -9.21 21.04
C ASN A 382 -25.15 -8.34 19.90
N PRO A 383 -24.12 -8.80 19.18
CA PRO A 383 -23.45 -8.02 18.13
C PRO A 383 -24.27 -7.89 16.83
N THR A 384 -25.45 -8.48 16.73
CA THR A 384 -26.22 -8.54 15.47
C THR A 384 -27.23 -7.42 15.24
N ASP A 385 -27.57 -6.61 16.26
CA ASP A 385 -28.51 -5.47 16.16
C ASP A 385 -27.95 -4.25 16.92
N LEU A 386 -26.83 -3.71 16.44
CA LEU A 386 -26.13 -2.61 17.09
C LEU A 386 -26.69 -1.27 16.63
N LYS A 387 -27.38 -0.58 17.52
CA LYS A 387 -27.84 0.80 17.34
C LYS A 387 -26.84 1.77 17.95
N VAL A 388 -26.77 3.00 17.42
CA VAL A 388 -25.91 4.06 17.99
C VAL A 388 -26.21 4.28 19.48
N SER A 389 -27.47 4.13 19.89
CA SER A 389 -27.93 4.21 21.28
C SER A 389 -27.33 3.16 22.23
N ASP A 390 -26.74 2.09 21.68
CA ASP A 390 -26.18 0.97 22.46
C ASP A 390 -24.75 1.26 22.91
N TYR A 391 -24.09 2.24 22.30
CA TYR A 391 -22.75 2.69 22.64
C TYR A 391 -22.77 3.88 23.58
N LEU A 392 -21.64 4.09 24.25
CA LEU A 392 -21.39 5.27 25.08
C LEU A 392 -20.39 6.19 24.38
N PHE A 393 -20.62 7.48 24.54
CA PHE A 393 -19.80 8.53 23.96
C PHE A 393 -19.49 9.61 25.00
N SER A 394 -18.32 10.24 24.90
CA SER A 394 -18.08 11.51 25.56
C SER A 394 -18.44 12.63 24.59
N LEU A 395 -19.32 13.53 25.00
CA LEU A 395 -19.67 14.71 24.22
C LEU A 395 -18.96 15.93 24.83
N VAL A 396 -18.07 16.56 24.08
CA VAL A 396 -17.27 17.70 24.54
C VAL A 396 -17.71 18.95 23.80
N ASP A 397 -18.30 19.89 24.52
CA ASP A 397 -18.44 21.27 24.06
C ASP A 397 -17.08 21.96 24.25
N CYS A 398 -16.29 22.02 23.18
CA CYS A 398 -14.95 22.59 23.21
C CYS A 398 -14.96 24.10 23.48
N THR A 399 -16.11 24.76 23.28
CA THR A 399 -16.23 26.21 23.44
C THR A 399 -16.55 26.56 24.89
N ALA A 400 -17.51 25.84 25.48
CA ALA A 400 -17.86 26.00 26.89
C ALA A 400 -16.91 25.25 27.84
N GLY A 401 -16.05 24.37 27.33
CA GLY A 401 -15.20 23.49 28.13
C GLY A 401 -15.98 22.44 28.94
N LYS A 402 -17.20 22.12 28.51
CA LYS A 402 -18.09 21.18 29.19
C LYS A 402 -17.97 19.79 28.57
N VAL A 403 -17.86 18.77 29.42
CA VAL A 403 -17.80 17.36 29.02
C VAL A 403 -19.01 16.64 29.58
N PHE A 404 -19.70 15.88 28.72
CA PHE A 404 -20.77 14.98 29.09
C PHE A 404 -20.28 13.55 28.84
N ASN A 405 -19.97 12.81 29.89
CA ASN A 405 -19.47 11.44 29.76
C ASN A 405 -20.64 10.45 29.67
N SER A 406 -20.37 9.28 29.09
CA SER A 406 -21.31 8.17 29.00
C SER A 406 -22.66 8.58 28.39
N CYS A 407 -22.59 9.41 27.35
CA CYS A 407 -23.73 9.81 26.55
C CYS A 407 -24.23 8.64 25.71
N ARG A 408 -25.54 8.41 25.73
CA ARG A 408 -26.25 7.65 24.69
C ARG A 408 -26.78 8.62 23.65
N LEU A 409 -26.49 8.36 22.38
CA LEU A 409 -26.94 9.20 21.28
C LEU A 409 -28.10 8.52 20.54
N ASN A 410 -29.17 9.27 20.30
CA ASN A 410 -30.31 8.87 19.48
C ASN A 410 -30.36 9.75 18.22
N MET A 411 -29.99 9.18 17.07
CA MET A 411 -29.92 9.91 15.82
C MET A 411 -31.34 10.29 15.34
N ILE A 412 -31.57 11.59 15.12
CA ILE A 412 -32.85 12.11 14.61
C ILE A 412 -32.82 12.17 13.08
N SER A 413 -31.78 12.78 12.52
CA SER A 413 -31.65 12.95 11.07
C SER A 413 -30.19 13.13 10.66
N GLN A 414 -29.89 12.73 9.43
CA GLN A 414 -28.61 12.96 8.78
C GLN A 414 -28.90 13.38 7.34
N SER A 415 -28.31 14.49 6.89
CA SER A 415 -28.36 14.83 5.47
C SER A 415 -27.47 13.83 4.71
N VAL A 416 -28.05 13.13 3.74
CA VAL A 416 -27.29 12.23 2.85
C VAL A 416 -26.81 13.05 1.66
N ARG A 417 -25.53 12.88 1.30
CA ARG A 417 -25.00 13.36 0.02
C ARG A 417 -25.41 12.44 -1.11
#